data_AF-A0A428KMH3-F1
#
_entry.id   AF-A0A428KMH3-F1
#
_cell.length_a   1.000
_cell.length_b   1.000
_cell.length_c   1.000
_cell.angle_alpha   90.00
_cell.angle_beta   90.00
_cell.angle_gamma   90.00
#
_symmetry.space_group_name_H-M   'P 1'
#
loop_
_entity.id
_entity.type
_entity.pdbx_description
1 polymer ?
#
loop_
_entity_poly.entity_id
_entity_poly.type
_entity_poly.pdbx_seq_one_letter_code
_entity_poly.pdbx_strand_id
1 'polypeptide(L)'
;MATAKEQQEEGAELMQLLAQKAWESSTFKEQLIKNPVETIELVTGKKVTMFQNKKIAVEDQTDESVIYFNIPAKPDFDDLALTEEQLETISGGTTVVCGAYVLGVCIGYGVCWALSD
;
A
#
# COMPACT_ATOMS: atom_id res chain seq x y z
N MET A 1 6.56 12.95 -18.44
CA MET A 1 5.49 12.48 -17.53
C MET A 1 5.89 11.07 -17.16
N ALA A 2 6.07 10.78 -15.86
CA ALA A 2 6.33 9.40 -15.45
C ALA A 2 5.13 8.53 -15.85
N THR A 3 5.39 7.39 -16.44
CA THR A 3 4.33 6.43 -16.79
C THR A 3 3.78 5.79 -15.51
N ALA A 4 2.52 5.32 -15.53
CA ALA A 4 1.93 4.65 -14.36
C ALA A 4 2.77 3.47 -13.85
N LYS A 5 3.49 2.81 -14.76
CA LYS A 5 4.43 1.74 -14.45
C LYS A 5 5.65 2.23 -13.67
N GLU A 6 6.31 3.29 -14.15
CA GLU A 6 7.46 3.89 -13.48
C GLU A 6 7.09 4.37 -12.07
N GLN A 7 5.92 4.97 -11.90
CA GLN A 7 5.43 5.40 -10.59
C GLN A 7 5.16 4.22 -9.64
N GLN A 8 4.71 3.09 -10.16
CA GLN A 8 4.51 1.87 -9.37
C GLN A 8 5.85 1.25 -8.94
N GLU A 9 6.85 1.25 -9.83
CA GLU A 9 8.21 0.75 -9.54
C GLU A 9 8.89 1.61 -8.46
N GLU A 10 8.86 2.94 -8.60
CA GLU A 10 9.43 3.85 -7.59
C GLU A 10 8.79 3.66 -6.20
N GLY A 11 7.47 3.43 -6.15
CA GLY A 11 6.76 3.14 -4.90
C GLY A 11 7.18 1.82 -4.26
N ALA A 12 7.38 0.78 -5.07
CA ALA A 12 7.84 -0.53 -4.60
C ALA A 12 9.28 -0.47 -4.07
N GLU A 13 10.17 0.23 -4.77
CA GLU A 13 11.55 0.44 -4.34
C GLU A 13 11.63 1.18 -3.00
N LEU A 14 10.81 2.23 -2.83
CA LEU A 14 10.73 2.95 -1.56
C LEU A 14 10.26 2.03 -0.42
N MET A 15 9.21 1.23 -0.64
CA MET A 15 8.71 0.28 0.37
C MET A 15 9.78 -0.72 0.78
N GLN A 16 10.52 -1.27 -0.19
CA GLN A 16 11.59 -2.22 0.07
C GLN A 16 12.74 -1.58 0.86
N LEU A 17 13.16 -0.37 0.48
CA LEU A 17 14.19 0.39 1.18
C LEU A 17 13.82 0.64 2.66
N LEU A 18 12.58 1.06 2.92
CA LEU A 18 12.10 1.34 4.27
C LEU A 18 12.05 0.06 5.11
N ALA A 19 11.55 -1.05 4.55
CA ALA A 19 11.51 -2.34 5.22
C ALA A 19 12.91 -2.85 5.57
N GLN A 20 13.84 -2.83 4.60
CA GLN A 20 15.22 -3.25 4.82
C GLN A 20 15.90 -2.45 5.92
N LYS A 21 15.78 -1.11 5.89
CA LYS A 21 16.34 -0.25 6.95
C LYS A 21 15.71 -0.51 8.32
N ALA A 22 14.42 -0.83 8.37
CA ALA A 22 13.73 -1.15 9.61
C ALA A 22 14.18 -2.50 10.20
N TRP A 23 14.56 -3.47 9.37
CA TRP A 23 15.17 -4.72 9.82
C TRP A 23 16.62 -4.53 10.27
N GLU A 24 17.40 -3.69 9.58
CA GLU A 24 18.81 -3.44 9.89
C GLU A 24 19.03 -2.52 11.10
N SER A 25 18.06 -1.68 11.46
CA SER A 25 18.18 -0.68 12.53
C SER A 25 16.89 -0.53 13.34
N SER A 26 16.94 -0.93 14.61
CA SER A 26 15.84 -0.74 15.57
C SER A 26 15.50 0.75 15.78
N THR A 27 16.52 1.61 15.86
CA THR A 27 16.33 3.06 15.98
C THR A 27 15.57 3.62 14.79
N PHE A 28 15.93 3.20 13.57
CA PHE A 28 15.22 3.63 12.36
C PHE A 28 13.77 3.15 12.37
N LYS A 29 13.54 1.88 12.73
CA LYS A 29 12.19 1.31 12.84
C LYS A 29 11.32 2.11 13.81
N GLU A 30 11.83 2.41 15.00
CA GLU A 30 11.11 3.23 15.98
C GLU A 30 10.81 4.64 15.48
N GLN A 31 11.76 5.28 14.79
CA GLN A 31 11.57 6.60 14.19
C GLN A 31 10.50 6.56 13.09
N LEU A 32 10.53 5.54 12.23
CA LEU A 32 9.56 5.35 11.16
C LEU A 32 8.14 5.15 11.70
N ILE A 33 7.99 4.39 12.80
CA ILE A 33 6.70 4.19 13.47
C ILE A 33 6.19 5.48 14.12
N LYS A 34 7.06 6.20 14.85
CA LYS A 34 6.67 7.42 15.58
C LYS A 34 6.43 8.61 14.66
N ASN A 35 7.31 8.82 13.68
CA ASN A 35 7.37 9.99 12.81
C ASN A 35 7.60 9.58 11.34
N PRO A 36 6.63 8.93 10.68
CA PRO A 36 6.81 8.34 9.36
C PRO A 36 7.17 9.36 8.28
N VAL A 37 6.52 10.53 8.27
CA VAL A 37 6.76 11.58 7.28
C VAL A 37 8.21 12.06 7.36
N GLU A 38 8.63 12.53 8.54
CA GLU A 38 9.99 13.04 8.77
C GLU A 38 11.05 11.99 8.44
N THR A 39 10.83 10.74 8.87
CA THR A 39 11.76 9.64 8.63
C THR A 39 11.90 9.32 7.14
N ILE A 40 10.80 9.34 6.38
CA ILE A 40 10.83 9.13 4.92
C ILE A 40 11.53 10.31 4.22
N GLU A 41 11.24 11.55 4.63
CA GLU A 41 11.91 12.74 4.07
C GLU A 41 13.42 12.72 4.31
N LEU A 42 13.86 12.28 5.49
CA LEU A 42 15.28 12.13 5.82
C LEU A 42 15.98 11.09 4.95
N VAL A 43 15.35 9.95 4.69
CA VAL A 43 15.94 8.87 3.88
C VAL A 43 15.93 9.19 2.39
N THR A 44 14.86 9.82 1.91
CA THR A 44 14.69 10.10 0.48
C THR A 44 15.30 11.44 0.06
N GLY A 45 15.53 12.35 1.00
CA GLY A 45 15.92 13.74 0.73
C GLY A 45 14.84 14.55 0.00
N LYS A 46 13.63 14.00 -0.14
CA LYS A 46 12.50 14.62 -0.85
C LYS A 46 11.42 14.96 0.14
N LYS A 47 10.84 16.16 0.02
CA LYS A 47 9.64 16.52 0.79
C LYS A 47 8.46 15.70 0.32
N VAL A 48 7.72 15.12 1.26
CA VAL A 48 6.55 14.31 0.92
C VAL A 48 5.29 15.17 0.95
N THR A 49 4.94 15.73 -0.20
CA THR A 49 3.77 16.62 -0.35
C THR A 49 2.48 15.89 -0.75
N MET A 50 2.57 14.58 -1.04
CA MET A 50 1.47 13.77 -1.57
C MET A 50 0.41 13.39 -0.53
N PHE A 51 0.69 13.55 0.76
CA PHE A 51 -0.25 13.21 1.84
C PHE A 51 -1.13 14.38 2.25
N GLN A 52 -1.67 15.12 1.26
CA GLN A 52 -2.53 16.27 1.51
C GLN A 52 -3.67 15.90 2.47
N ASN A 53 -3.54 16.33 3.73
CA ASN A 53 -4.43 16.05 4.86
C ASN A 53 -4.57 14.57 5.28
N LYS A 54 -3.67 13.68 4.83
CA LYS A 54 -3.67 12.26 5.19
C LYS A 54 -2.55 11.95 6.19
N LYS A 55 -2.87 11.19 7.22
CA LYS A 55 -1.87 10.65 8.16
C LYS A 55 -1.33 9.32 7.63
N ILE A 56 -0.01 9.15 7.66
CA ILE A 56 0.61 7.84 7.47
C ILE A 56 0.61 7.11 8.82
N ALA A 57 0.15 5.86 8.83
CA ALA A 57 0.33 4.96 9.94
C ALA A 57 1.31 3.86 9.52
N VAL A 58 2.27 3.54 10.39
CA VAL A 58 3.23 2.45 10.21
C VAL A 58 3.11 1.55 11.43
N GLU A 59 2.96 0.26 11.18
CA GLU A 59 2.81 -0.78 12.20
C GLU A 59 3.87 -1.86 11.95
N ASP A 60 4.51 -2.33 13.02
CA ASP A 60 5.49 -3.40 12.94
C ASP A 60 4.77 -4.75 12.92
N GLN A 61 4.81 -5.45 11.79
CA GLN A 61 4.15 -6.75 11.60
C GLN A 61 5.12 -7.94 11.67
N THR A 62 6.21 -7.81 12.44
CA THR A 62 7.23 -8.88 12.55
C THR A 62 6.87 -9.98 13.54
N ASP A 63 5.85 -9.81 14.38
CA ASP A 63 5.37 -10.85 15.31
C ASP A 63 4.55 -11.91 14.55
N GLU A 64 5.16 -13.09 14.34
CA GLU A 64 4.55 -14.22 13.63
C GLU A 64 3.29 -14.79 14.33
N SER A 65 3.05 -14.44 15.60
CA SER A 65 1.85 -14.86 16.34
C SER A 65 0.64 -13.95 16.11
N VAL A 66 0.83 -12.81 15.42
CA VAL A 66 -0.20 -11.80 15.19
C VAL A 66 -0.59 -11.74 13.71
N ILE A 67 -1.90 -11.84 13.44
CA ILE A 67 -2.44 -11.66 12.10
C ILE A 67 -2.93 -10.23 11.96
N TYR A 68 -2.39 -9.49 10.99
CA TYR A 68 -2.81 -8.14 10.67
C TYR A 68 -3.87 -8.16 9.58
N PHE A 69 -4.95 -7.41 9.81
CA PHE A 69 -6.05 -7.28 8.86
C PHE A 69 -6.38 -5.80 8.64
N ASN A 70 -6.27 -5.35 7.40
CA ASN A 70 -6.59 -3.97 7.01
C ASN A 70 -8.02 -3.91 6.49
N ILE A 71 -8.84 -3.08 7.12
CA ILE A 71 -10.18 -2.75 6.62
C ILE A 71 -10.05 -1.54 5.69
N PRO A 72 -10.32 -1.66 4.38
CA PRO A 72 -10.25 -0.54 3.46
C PRO A 72 -11.34 0.50 3.77
N ALA A 73 -11.05 1.76 3.48
CA ALA A 73 -12.07 2.81 3.54
C ALA A 73 -13.21 2.45 2.57
N LYS A 74 -14.46 2.65 3.01
CA LYS A 74 -15.61 2.52 2.12
C LYS A 74 -15.41 3.49 0.94
N PRO A 75 -15.50 3.01 -0.32
CA PRO A 75 -15.41 3.90 -1.47
C PRO A 75 -16.57 4.90 -1.41
N ASP A 76 -16.24 6.18 -1.55
CA ASP A 76 -17.22 7.23 -1.76
C ASP A 76 -17.49 7.32 -3.27
N PHE A 77 -18.73 7.04 -3.67
CA PHE A 77 -19.15 7.05 -5.07
C PHE A 77 -19.85 8.37 -5.46
N ASP A 78 -20.10 9.26 -4.50
CA ASP A 78 -20.79 10.52 -4.78
C ASP A 78 -19.90 11.48 -5.60
N ASP A 79 -18.56 11.30 -5.52
CA ASP A 79 -17.55 12.02 -6.31
C ASP A 79 -17.06 11.25 -7.56
N LEU A 80 -17.60 10.06 -7.85
CA LEU A 80 -17.16 9.21 -8.98
C LEU A 80 -17.87 9.55 -10.31
N ALA A 81 -18.01 10.85 -10.60
CA ALA A 81 -18.28 11.30 -11.96
C ALA A 81 -17.01 11.17 -12.81
N LEU A 82 -16.70 9.93 -13.22
CA LEU A 82 -15.61 9.64 -14.14
C LEU A 82 -15.92 10.22 -15.52
N THR A 83 -14.96 10.88 -16.15
CA THR A 83 -15.08 11.25 -17.56
C THR A 83 -15.08 10.00 -18.44
N GLU A 84 -15.68 10.06 -19.64
CA GLU A 84 -15.80 8.90 -20.55
C GLU A 84 -14.46 8.20 -20.82
N GLU A 85 -13.36 8.96 -20.83
CA GLU A 85 -11.98 8.47 -21.01
C GLU A 85 -11.48 7.60 -19.84
N GLN A 86 -11.90 7.92 -18.61
CA GLN A 86 -11.58 7.12 -17.41
C GLN A 86 -12.41 5.84 -17.33
N LEU A 87 -13.65 5.87 -17.85
CA LEU A 87 -14.51 4.70 -18.02
C LEU A 87 -14.01 3.75 -19.10
N GLU A 88 -13.45 4.26 -20.20
CA GLU A 88 -12.90 3.44 -21.28
C GLU A 88 -11.65 2.66 -20.82
N THR A 89 -10.82 3.27 -19.97
CA THR A 89 -9.65 2.60 -19.34
C THR A 89 -10.06 1.48 -18.38
N ILE A 90 -11.19 1.62 -17.68
CA ILE A 90 -11.72 0.60 -16.75
C ILE A 90 -12.52 -0.48 -17.51
N SER A 91 -13.21 -0.12 -18.60
CA SER A 91 -14.04 -1.04 -19.38
C SER A 91 -13.26 -1.80 -20.48
N GLY A 92 -12.06 -1.33 -20.85
CA GLY A 92 -11.16 -1.93 -21.83
C GLY A 92 -10.49 -3.25 -21.43
N GLY A 93 -10.99 -3.94 -20.41
CA GLY A 93 -10.91 -5.40 -20.31
C GLY A 93 -9.51 -6.05 -20.43
N THR A 94 -8.49 -5.51 -19.79
CA THR A 94 -7.25 -6.27 -19.50
C THR A 94 -6.87 -6.13 -18.02
N THR A 95 -7.55 -6.94 -17.20
CA THR A 95 -7.06 -7.59 -15.97
C THR A 95 -5.99 -6.88 -15.13
N VAL A 96 -6.37 -5.90 -14.27
CA VAL A 96 -5.70 -5.71 -12.96
C VAL A 96 -6.65 -5.13 -11.90
N VAL A 97 -7.67 -4.34 -12.25
CA VAL A 97 -8.49 -3.65 -11.22
C VAL A 97 -9.46 -4.59 -10.49
N CYS A 98 -9.88 -5.71 -11.11
CA CYS A 98 -10.55 -6.81 -10.39
C CYS A 98 -9.56 -7.80 -9.73
N GLY A 99 -8.25 -7.69 -9.99
CA GLY A 99 -7.24 -8.64 -9.51
C GLY A 99 -6.82 -8.42 -8.05
N ALA A 100 -6.82 -7.18 -7.56
CA ALA A 100 -6.35 -6.88 -6.20
C ALA A 100 -7.38 -7.25 -5.11
N TYR A 101 -8.68 -7.05 -5.36
CA TYR A 101 -9.72 -7.47 -4.41
C TYR A 101 -9.97 -8.98 -4.44
N VAL A 102 -9.80 -9.65 -5.58
CA VAL A 102 -10.00 -11.12 -5.67
C VAL A 102 -8.79 -11.89 -5.15
N LEU A 103 -7.53 -11.43 -5.31
CA LEU A 103 -6.38 -12.14 -4.71
C LEU A 103 -6.32 -11.99 -3.18
N GLY A 104 -6.69 -10.84 -2.62
CA GLY A 104 -6.82 -10.67 -1.16
C GLY A 104 -7.92 -11.56 -0.56
N VAL A 105 -9.01 -11.78 -1.30
CA VAL A 105 -10.10 -12.67 -0.89
C VAL A 105 -9.76 -14.15 -1.14
N CYS A 106 -9.09 -14.51 -2.24
CA CYS A 106 -8.73 -15.91 -2.55
C CYS A 106 -7.57 -16.45 -1.71
N ILE A 107 -6.61 -15.62 -1.28
CA ILE A 107 -5.59 -16.07 -0.30
C ILE A 107 -6.25 -16.30 1.07
N GLY A 108 -7.21 -15.46 1.46
CA GLY A 108 -7.99 -15.63 2.69
C GLY A 108 -8.85 -16.91 2.70
N TYR A 109 -9.55 -17.22 1.61
CA TYR A 109 -10.34 -18.45 1.52
C TYR A 109 -9.49 -19.73 1.33
N GLY A 110 -8.33 -19.63 0.67
CA GLY A 110 -7.42 -20.77 0.49
C GLY A 110 -6.76 -21.24 1.79
N VAL A 111 -6.45 -20.32 2.70
CA VAL A 111 -5.93 -20.65 4.04
C VAL A 111 -7.04 -21.20 4.95
N CYS A 112 -8.30 -20.74 4.82
CA CYS A 112 -9.42 -21.25 5.62
C CYS A 112 -9.85 -22.69 5.25
N TRP A 113 -9.66 -23.16 4.01
CA TRP A 113 -9.87 -24.57 3.68
C TRP A 113 -8.71 -25.48 4.12
N ALA A 114 -7.46 -25.00 4.04
CA ALA A 114 -6.28 -25.81 4.38
C ALA A 114 -6.03 -25.98 5.88
N LEU A 115 -6.75 -25.25 6.74
CA LEU A 115 -6.68 -25.38 8.21
C LEU A 115 -7.92 -26.09 8.81
N SER A 116 -8.80 -26.63 7.98
CA SER A 116 -10.03 -27.32 8.41
C SER A 116 -10.01 -28.85 8.23
N ASP A 117 -8.85 -29.44 7.89
CA ASP A 117 -8.58 -30.89 7.99
C ASP A 117 -7.33 -31.16 8.85
#